data_AF-A0A7C5LW09-F1
#
_entry.id   AF-A0A7C5LW09-F1
#
_cell.length_a   1.000
_cell.length_b   1.000
_cell.length_c   1.000
_cell.angle_alpha   90.00
_cell.angle_beta   90.00
_cell.angle_gamma   90.00
#
_symmetry.space_group_name_H-M   'P 1'
#
loop_
_entity.id
_entity.type
_entity.pdbx_description
1 polymer ?
#
loop_
_entity_poly.entity_id
_entity_poly.type
_entity_poly.pdbx_seq_one_letter_code
_entity_poly.pdbx_strand_id
1 'polypeptide(L)'
;MRIKHKQIQRGGSLPYWRWRDFTRTEMACRHCGEEYYWPEFMDRLQQARNQSKSPYTVHSAHRCSLHNARIGGAPLSQHLRLAVDIGLSGHSPSELLSQCRNAGFRGFGFYTTFLHIDLGRARFWYGSRKAENLWQTWLD
;
A
#
# COMPACT_ATOMS: atom_id res chain seq x y z
N MET A 1 11.98 16.30 -13.50
CA MET A 1 12.09 16.72 -12.08
C MET A 1 12.29 15.46 -11.24
N ARG A 2 13.52 15.16 -10.78
CA ARG A 2 13.79 13.94 -9.98
C ARG A 2 13.16 14.13 -8.60
N ILE A 3 12.02 13.50 -8.35
CA ILE A 3 11.39 13.47 -7.02
C ILE A 3 12.34 12.69 -6.11
N LYS A 4 13.01 13.38 -5.18
CA LYS A 4 13.92 12.76 -4.22
C LYS A 4 13.08 11.96 -3.22
N HIS A 5 13.03 10.64 -3.40
CA HIS A 5 12.54 9.74 -2.35
C HIS A 5 13.47 9.87 -1.14
N LYS A 6 12.93 10.19 0.04
CA LYS A 6 13.73 10.35 1.25
C LYS A 6 13.16 9.46 2.35
N GLN A 7 14.00 8.54 2.83
CA GLN A 7 13.82 7.90 4.12
C GLN A 7 14.05 8.99 5.17
N ILE A 8 13.02 9.36 5.93
CA ILE A 8 13.13 10.44 6.90
C ILE A 8 13.53 9.83 8.25
N GLN A 9 14.74 10.13 8.72
CA GLN A 9 15.20 9.78 10.06
C GLN A 9 14.52 10.69 11.11
N ARG A 10 14.35 10.19 12.34
CA ARG A 10 13.74 10.93 13.46
C ARG A 10 14.52 12.24 13.73
N GLY A 11 13.83 13.39 13.74
CA GLY A 11 14.37 14.67 14.22
C GLY A 11 14.39 15.84 13.21
N GLY A 12 14.04 15.62 11.93
CA GLY A 12 13.84 16.71 10.96
C GLY A 12 12.40 17.26 10.99
N SER A 13 12.21 18.54 10.69
CA SER A 13 10.86 19.10 10.45
C SER A 13 10.19 18.30 9.34
N LEU A 14 9.14 17.57 9.69
CA LEU A 14 8.44 16.72 8.74
C LEU A 14 7.74 17.60 7.69
N PRO A 15 7.76 17.23 6.40
CA PRO A 15 7.04 17.98 5.37
C PRO A 15 5.54 18.06 5.71
N TYR A 16 4.84 19.08 5.23
CA TYR A 16 3.38 19.17 5.46
C TYR A 16 2.67 17.89 4.97
N TRP A 17 1.83 17.29 5.83
CA TRP A 17 1.08 16.07 5.55
C TRP A 17 -0.32 16.43 5.03
N ARG A 18 -0.55 16.27 3.72
CA ARG A 18 -1.77 16.72 3.03
C ARG A 18 -2.84 15.65 2.80
N TRP A 19 -2.53 14.39 3.10
CA TRP A 19 -3.43 13.26 2.84
C TRP A 19 -4.31 13.01 4.06
N ARG A 20 -5.48 13.65 4.09
CA ARG A 20 -6.39 13.72 5.24
C ARG A 20 -6.92 12.37 5.72
N ASP A 21 -6.99 11.39 4.83
CA ASP A 21 -7.57 10.07 5.13
C ASP A 21 -6.55 9.06 5.63
N PHE A 22 -5.28 9.47 5.78
CA PHE A 22 -4.19 8.63 6.26
C PHE A 22 -3.37 9.39 7.28
N THR A 23 -2.88 8.70 8.30
CA THR A 23 -1.92 9.27 9.24
C THR A 23 -0.49 8.83 8.90
N ARG A 24 0.50 9.60 9.37
CA ARG A 24 1.91 9.18 9.27
C ARG A 24 2.15 7.83 9.92
N THR A 25 1.57 7.61 11.10
CA THR A 25 1.72 6.37 11.87
C THR A 25 1.18 5.15 11.12
N GLU A 26 0.01 5.28 10.46
CA GLU A 26 -0.53 4.19 9.62
C GLU A 26 0.37 3.86 8.43
N MET A 27 1.05 4.86 7.88
CA MET A 27 1.93 4.70 6.72
C MET A 27 3.37 4.32 7.08
N ALA A 28 3.76 4.44 8.35
CA ALA A 28 5.09 4.16 8.86
C ALA A 28 5.31 2.67 9.15
N CYS A 29 6.58 2.29 9.30
CA CYS A 29 6.97 0.96 9.74
C CYS A 29 6.47 0.69 11.16
N ARG A 30 5.54 -0.26 11.31
CA ARG A 30 4.97 -0.66 12.61
C ARG A 30 6.00 -1.13 13.66
N HIS A 31 7.18 -1.56 13.23
CA HIS A 31 8.24 -1.99 14.13
C HIS A 31 8.99 -0.82 14.80
N CYS A 32 9.37 0.21 14.04
CA CYS A 32 10.26 1.27 14.54
C CYS A 32 9.76 2.71 14.31
N GLY A 33 8.63 2.89 13.62
CA GLY A 33 8.10 4.19 13.21
C GLY A 33 8.90 4.86 12.09
N GLU A 34 9.78 4.12 11.40
CA GLU A 34 10.47 4.64 10.22
C GLU A 34 9.46 5.05 9.15
N GLU A 35 9.65 6.21 8.54
CA GLU A 35 8.77 6.75 7.50
C GLU A 35 9.44 6.74 6.13
N TYR A 36 8.65 6.49 5.09
CA TYR A 36 9.06 6.65 3.70
C TYR A 36 8.19 7.70 3.01
N TYR A 37 8.79 8.86 2.72
CA TYR A 37 8.05 9.95 2.10
C TYR A 37 8.03 9.81 0.57
N TRP A 38 6.86 9.44 0.04
CA TRP A 38 6.62 9.33 -1.41
C TRP A 38 5.31 10.03 -1.81
N PRO A 39 5.36 11.32 -2.17
CA PRO A 39 4.17 12.11 -2.45
C PRO A 39 3.29 11.55 -3.56
N GLU A 40 3.88 11.12 -4.68
CA GLU A 40 3.12 10.55 -5.79
C GLU A 40 2.33 9.30 -5.38
N PHE A 41 2.92 8.40 -4.58
CA PHE A 41 2.20 7.23 -4.05
C PHE A 41 1.01 7.66 -3.22
N MET A 42 1.22 8.61 -2.30
CA MET A 42 0.18 9.05 -1.39
C MET A 42 -0.91 9.86 -2.09
N ASP A 43 -0.59 10.65 -3.12
CA ASP A 43 -1.57 11.34 -3.95
C ASP A 43 -2.51 10.34 -4.65
N ARG A 44 -1.96 9.25 -5.19
CA ARG A 44 -2.74 8.16 -5.79
C ARG A 44 -3.56 7.39 -4.75
N LEU A 45 -2.99 7.11 -3.58
CA LEU A 45 -3.70 6.43 -2.50
C LEU A 45 -4.89 7.25 -2.02
N GLN A 46 -4.70 8.57 -1.85
CA GLN A 46 -5.76 9.51 -1.50
C GLN A 46 -6.82 9.63 -2.60
N GLN A 47 -6.41 9.63 -3.88
CA GLN A 47 -7.33 9.62 -5.01
C GLN A 47 -8.20 8.35 -5.02
N ALA A 48 -7.60 7.17 -4.80
CA ALA A 48 -8.35 5.91 -4.70
C ALA A 48 -9.33 5.95 -3.52
N ARG A 49 -8.86 6.40 -2.35
CA ARG A 49 -9.68 6.51 -1.13
C ARG A 49 -10.86 7.47 -1.29
N ASN A 50 -10.71 8.56 -2.04
CA ASN A 50 -11.79 9.52 -2.34
C ASN A 50 -12.95 8.89 -3.14
N GLN A 51 -12.69 7.82 -3.90
CA GLN A 51 -13.71 7.09 -4.66
C GLN A 51 -14.43 6.04 -3.81
N SER A 52 -13.87 5.69 -2.64
CA SER A 52 -14.45 4.68 -1.76
C SER A 52 -15.45 5.29 -0.77
N LYS A 53 -16.58 4.59 -0.60
CA LYS A 53 -17.61 4.92 0.39
C LYS A 53 -17.21 4.53 1.81
N SER A 54 -16.21 3.65 1.96
CA SER A 54 -15.73 3.12 3.23
C SER A 54 -14.27 3.53 3.50
N PRO A 55 -13.87 3.71 4.77
CA PRO A 55 -12.46 3.94 5.10
C PRO A 55 -11.58 2.76 4.69
N TYR A 56 -10.34 3.05 4.31
CA TYR A 56 -9.33 2.03 4.04
C TYR A 56 -8.69 1.62 5.36
N THR A 57 -8.82 0.34 5.73
CA THR A 57 -8.08 -0.23 6.85
C THR A 57 -6.69 -0.63 6.36
N VAL A 58 -5.66 0.12 6.75
CA VAL A 58 -4.26 -0.16 6.37
C VAL A 58 -3.66 -1.23 7.28
N HIS A 59 -3.49 -2.46 6.77
CA HIS A 59 -2.84 -3.57 7.49
C HIS A 59 -1.32 -3.44 7.50
N SER A 60 -0.73 -2.89 6.44
CA SER A 60 0.72 -2.65 6.35
C SER A 60 1.00 -1.56 5.34
N ALA A 61 2.05 -0.79 5.58
CA ALA A 61 2.53 0.26 4.69
C ALA A 61 4.05 0.15 4.53
N HIS A 62 4.83 1.17 4.86
CA HIS A 62 6.30 1.03 4.84
C HIS A 62 6.78 -0.05 5.82
N ARG A 63 7.86 -0.76 5.47
CA ARG A 63 8.60 -1.67 6.33
C ARG A 63 10.09 -1.35 6.23
N CYS A 64 10.73 -1.11 7.37
CA CYS A 64 12.19 -1.11 7.41
C CYS A 64 12.73 -2.51 7.07
N SER A 65 13.99 -2.58 6.65
CA SER A 65 14.64 -3.83 6.24
C SER A 65 14.53 -4.95 7.28
N LEU A 66 14.75 -4.61 8.56
CA LEU A 66 14.67 -5.55 9.68
C LEU A 66 13.25 -6.09 9.87
N HIS A 67 12.24 -5.23 9.81
CA HIS A 67 10.84 -5.66 9.92
C HIS A 67 10.46 -6.57 8.74
N ASN A 68 10.81 -6.17 7.51
CA ASN A 68 10.52 -6.98 6.32
C ASN A 68 11.17 -8.37 6.41
N ALA A 69 12.43 -8.46 6.85
CA ALA A 69 13.12 -9.73 7.01
C ALA A 69 12.47 -10.61 8.09
N ARG A 70 12.11 -10.05 9.25
CA ARG A 70 11.52 -10.79 10.38
C ARG A 70 10.19 -11.48 10.03
N ILE A 71 9.41 -10.90 9.11
CA ILE A 71 8.14 -11.48 8.67
C ILE A 71 8.28 -12.36 7.43
N GLY A 72 9.51 -12.64 6.97
CA GLY A 72 9.76 -13.41 5.74
C GLY A 72 9.41 -12.67 4.46
N GLY A 73 9.43 -11.33 4.47
CA GLY A 73 9.14 -10.52 3.29
C GLY A 73 10.21 -10.66 2.20
N ALA A 74 9.78 -10.56 0.94
CA ALA A 74 10.69 -10.67 -0.20
C ALA A 74 11.83 -9.63 -0.15
N PRO A 75 13.07 -9.97 -0.57
CA PRO A 75 14.20 -9.03 -0.58
C PRO A 75 13.96 -7.76 -1.41
N LEU A 76 13.19 -7.88 -2.49
CA LEU A 76 12.81 -6.78 -3.37
C LEU A 76 11.38 -6.28 -3.09
N SER A 77 10.87 -6.46 -1.86
CA SER A 77 9.53 -6.02 -1.49
C SER A 77 9.35 -4.52 -1.67
N GLN A 78 8.23 -4.12 -2.25
CA GLN A 78 7.88 -2.71 -2.40
C GLN A 78 7.53 -2.04 -1.06
N HIS A 79 7.23 -2.81 -0.01
CA HIS A 79 7.10 -2.27 1.35
C HIS A 79 8.42 -1.67 1.87
N LEU A 80 9.59 -2.02 1.32
CA LEU A 80 10.87 -1.35 1.66
C LEU A 80 10.94 0.09 1.14
N ARG A 81 10.00 0.49 0.28
CA ARG A 81 9.75 1.86 -0.14
C ARG A 81 8.36 2.27 0.35
N LEU A 82 7.34 2.03 -0.47
CA LEU A 82 5.95 2.16 -0.08
C LEU A 82 5.11 1.21 -0.93
N ALA A 83 4.34 0.40 -0.22
CA ALA A 83 3.24 -0.43 -0.70
C ALA A 83 2.19 -0.42 0.42
N VAL A 84 0.94 -0.70 0.10
CA VAL A 84 -0.14 -0.71 1.09
C VAL A 84 -0.92 -2.01 0.98
N ASP A 85 -1.13 -2.66 2.12
CA ASP A 85 -2.04 -3.78 2.28
C ASP A 85 -3.37 -3.24 2.83
N ILE A 86 -4.40 -3.16 1.98
CA ILE A 86 -5.74 -2.63 2.32
C ILE A 86 -6.66 -3.79 2.69
N GLY A 87 -7.20 -3.80 3.91
CA GLY A 87 -8.16 -4.81 4.35
C GLY A 87 -9.43 -4.86 3.49
N LEU A 88 -9.94 -6.06 3.21
CA LEU A 88 -11.16 -6.25 2.39
C LEU A 88 -12.46 -6.04 3.17
N SER A 89 -12.41 -6.03 4.50
CA SER A 89 -13.60 -5.84 5.33
C SER A 89 -14.27 -4.49 5.00
N GLY A 90 -15.56 -4.54 4.67
CA GLY A 90 -16.34 -3.35 4.29
C GLY A 90 -16.12 -2.85 2.85
N HIS A 91 -15.43 -3.63 2.01
CA HIS A 91 -15.19 -3.31 0.60
C HIS A 91 -15.65 -4.44 -0.32
N SER A 92 -16.21 -4.09 -1.47
CA SER A 92 -16.30 -5.02 -2.60
C SER A 92 -14.89 -5.20 -3.22
N PRO A 93 -14.38 -6.44 -3.38
CA PRO A 93 -13.07 -6.67 -3.99
C PRO A 93 -12.91 -6.02 -5.38
N SER A 94 -13.96 -6.08 -6.22
CA SER A 94 -13.93 -5.52 -7.57
C SER A 94 -13.88 -4.00 -7.56
N GLU A 95 -14.68 -3.35 -6.71
CA GLU A 95 -14.67 -1.89 -6.56
C GLU A 95 -13.33 -1.38 -6.03
N LEU A 96 -12.81 -2.02 -4.97
CA LEU A 96 -11.51 -1.67 -4.39
C LEU A 96 -10.37 -1.79 -5.40
N LEU A 97 -10.37 -2.87 -6.18
CA LEU A 97 -9.38 -3.07 -7.24
C LEU A 97 -9.50 -2.01 -8.34
N SER A 98 -10.72 -1.71 -8.79
CA SER A 98 -10.98 -0.70 -9.81
C SER A 98 -10.51 0.69 -9.36
N GLN A 99 -10.82 1.08 -8.12
CA GLN A 99 -10.37 2.35 -7.52
C GLN A 99 -8.84 2.46 -7.53
N CYS A 100 -8.15 1.40 -7.14
CA CYS A 100 -6.68 1.36 -7.13
C CYS A 100 -6.08 1.38 -8.55
N ARG A 101 -6.66 0.63 -9.50
CA ARG A 101 -6.25 0.66 -10.92
C ARG A 101 -6.42 2.05 -11.53
N ASN A 102 -7.57 2.69 -11.30
CA ASN A 102 -7.89 4.02 -11.81
C ASN A 102 -6.97 5.11 -11.22
N ALA A 103 -6.51 4.94 -9.98
CA ALA A 103 -5.48 5.79 -9.38
C ALA A 103 -4.06 5.53 -9.92
N GLY A 104 -3.88 4.50 -10.75
CA GLY A 104 -2.63 4.17 -11.43
C GLY A 104 -1.67 3.27 -10.65
N PHE A 105 -2.16 2.51 -9.67
CA PHE A 105 -1.38 1.42 -9.08
C PHE A 105 -1.14 0.31 -10.11
N ARG A 106 0.01 -0.37 -10.01
CA ARG A 106 0.48 -1.33 -11.05
C ARG A 106 0.88 -2.68 -10.49
N GLY A 107 1.35 -2.73 -9.25
CA GLY A 107 1.62 -3.97 -8.54
C GLY A 107 0.42 -4.34 -7.69
N PHE A 108 -0.09 -5.56 -7.87
CA PHE A 108 -1.27 -6.06 -7.15
C PHE A 108 -1.00 -7.44 -6.54
N GLY A 109 -1.12 -7.57 -5.22
CA GLY A 109 -1.11 -8.87 -4.56
C GLY A 109 -2.49 -9.18 -4.01
N PHE A 110 -3.06 -10.30 -4.43
CA PHE A 110 -4.42 -10.69 -4.07
C PHE A 110 -4.41 -11.66 -2.90
N TYR A 111 -4.95 -11.25 -1.76
CA TYR A 111 -5.04 -12.07 -0.54
C TYR A 111 -6.50 -12.25 -0.12
N THR A 112 -6.75 -13.20 0.77
CA THR A 112 -8.12 -13.50 1.25
C THR A 112 -8.68 -12.43 2.18
N THR A 113 -7.82 -11.64 2.81
CA THR A 113 -8.21 -10.63 3.81
C THR A 113 -7.79 -9.21 3.46
N PHE A 114 -6.94 -9.03 2.45
CA PHE A 114 -6.49 -7.72 2.00
C PHE A 114 -6.13 -7.71 0.51
N LEU A 115 -6.06 -6.51 -0.07
CA LEU A 115 -5.44 -6.23 -1.36
C LEU A 115 -4.10 -5.52 -1.12
N HIS A 116 -3.02 -6.06 -1.66
CA HIS A 116 -1.73 -5.39 -1.73
C HIS A 116 -1.66 -4.51 -2.97
N ILE A 117 -1.20 -3.26 -2.83
CA ILE A 117 -0.97 -2.32 -3.92
C ILE A 117 0.40 -1.66 -3.87
N ASP A 118 1.02 -1.46 -5.03
CA ASP A 118 2.28 -0.73 -5.16
C ASP A 118 2.51 -0.07 -6.54
N LEU A 119 3.52 0.81 -6.60
CA LEU A 119 3.97 1.51 -7.82
C LEU A 119 5.23 0.91 -8.46
N GLY A 120 5.61 -0.32 -8.10
CA GLY A 120 6.69 -1.06 -8.74
C GLY A 120 6.36 -1.44 -10.18
N ARG A 121 7.14 -2.38 -10.75
CA ARG A 121 6.84 -2.94 -12.08
C ARG A 121 5.43 -3.52 -12.10
N ALA A 122 4.73 -3.33 -13.22
CA ALA A 122 3.39 -3.88 -13.43
C ALA A 122 3.44 -5.40 -13.29
N ARG A 123 2.66 -5.93 -12.35
CA ARG A 123 2.61 -7.36 -12.02
C ARG A 123 1.42 -7.64 -11.11
N PHE A 124 0.98 -8.89 -11.10
CA PHE A 124 0.09 -9.36 -10.07
C PHE A 124 0.45 -10.76 -9.59
N TRP A 125 -0.01 -11.14 -8.41
CA TRP A 125 0.15 -12.48 -7.83
C TRP A 125 -0.98 -12.78 -6.85
N TYR A 126 -1.19 -14.06 -6.57
CA TYR A 126 -2.10 -14.52 -5.51
C TYR A 126 -1.30 -14.98 -4.30
N GLY A 127 -1.74 -14.60 -3.10
CA GLY A 127 -1.13 -15.05 -1.85
C GLY A 127 -1.44 -16.49 -1.47
N SER A 128 -2.46 -17.09 -2.10
CA SER A 128 -2.84 -18.50 -1.91
C SER A 128 -3.82 -18.95 -3.01
N ARG A 129 -4.04 -20.26 -3.14
CA ARG A 129 -5.09 -20.82 -4.00
C ARG A 129 -6.50 -20.34 -3.61
N LYS A 130 -6.74 -20.11 -2.32
CA LYS A 130 -8.02 -19.56 -1.84
C LYS A 130 -8.20 -18.11 -2.31
N ALA A 131 -7.13 -17.32 -2.33
CA ALA A 131 -7.17 -15.97 -2.88
C ALA A 131 -7.41 -16.00 -4.40
N GLU A 132 -6.73 -16.88 -5.13
CA GLU A 132 -6.99 -17.08 -6.57
C GLU A 132 -8.48 -17.34 -6.83
N ASN A 133 -9.08 -18.30 -6.12
CA ASN A 133 -10.50 -18.61 -6.27
C ASN A 133 -11.43 -17.43 -5.93
N LEU A 134 -11.07 -16.60 -4.95
CA LEU A 134 -11.85 -15.42 -4.55
C LEU A 134 -11.77 -14.30 -5.60
N TRP A 135 -10.58 -14.08 -6.14
CA TRP A 135 -10.28 -12.90 -6.97
C TRP A 135 -10.46 -13.14 -8.46
N GLN A 136 -10.33 -14.38 -8.95
CA GLN A 136 -10.51 -14.72 -10.36
C GLN A 136 -11.90 -14.30 -10.89
N THR A 137 -12.92 -14.27 -10.03
CA THR A 137 -14.28 -13.81 -10.39
C THR A 137 -14.35 -12.33 -10.79
N TRP A 138 -13.30 -11.55 -10.51
CA TRP A 138 -13.29 -10.08 -10.67
C TRP A 138 -12.11 -9.58 -11.51
N LEU A 139 -11.35 -10.47 -12.12
CA LEU A 139 -10.15 -10.14 -12.88
C LEU A 139 -10.33 -10.24 -14.40
N ASP A 140 -11.51 -10.66 -14.84
CA ASP A 140 -11.97 -10.59 -16.24
C ASP A 140 -12.38 -9.16 -16.62
#